data_AF-A0A2D8ERT5-F1
#
_entry.id   AF-A0A2D8ERT5-F1
#
_cell.length_a   1.000
_cell.length_b   1.000
_cell.length_c   1.000
_cell.angle_alpha   90.00
_cell.angle_beta   90.00
_cell.angle_gamma   90.00
#
_symmetry.space_group_name_H-M   'P 1'
#
loop_
_entity.id
_entity.type
_entity.pdbx_description
1 polymer ?
#
loop_
_entity_poly.entity_id
_entity_poly.type
_entity_poly.pdbx_seq_one_letter_code
_entity_poly.pdbx_strand_id
1 'polypeptide(L)'
;MTSTITSSVQIEVMSAATAADRVANSYSVSGSGVTTTDGTTAGVVGGLGAATNGVNAFTTITASQSTAGENFQFTQSYLEGDAVPNSAPTTGAVSNFSDLTSTAAGAIGSGAATIDNHVISVTGGDPGSSITGQYVTTLSVD
;
A
#
# COMPACT_ATOMS: atom_id res chain seq x y z
N MET A 1 -36.26 -29.02 -40.67
CA MET A 1 -35.73 -27.67 -40.36
C MET A 1 -35.14 -27.63 -38.96
N THR A 2 -33.89 -27.20 -38.79
CA THR A 2 -33.24 -27.02 -37.48
C THR A 2 -32.90 -25.55 -37.20
N SER A 3 -33.17 -25.05 -36.00
CA SER A 3 -32.85 -23.68 -35.56
C SER A 3 -32.23 -23.70 -34.17
N THR A 4 -31.15 -22.94 -33.97
CA THR A 4 -30.49 -22.81 -32.65
C THR A 4 -30.67 -21.40 -32.13
N ILE A 5 -31.04 -21.26 -30.87
CA ILE A 5 -31.16 -19.98 -30.17
C ILE A 5 -30.20 -19.98 -28.98
N THR A 6 -29.36 -18.95 -28.91
CA THR A 6 -28.30 -18.81 -27.90
C THR A 6 -28.34 -17.44 -27.24
N SER A 7 -28.08 -17.37 -25.94
CA SER A 7 -27.84 -16.12 -25.21
C SER A 7 -26.80 -16.32 -24.13
N SER A 8 -25.96 -15.32 -23.91
CA SER A 8 -24.87 -15.39 -22.92
C SER A 8 -24.67 -14.08 -22.21
N VAL A 9 -24.30 -14.15 -20.93
CA VAL A 9 -23.78 -13.04 -20.14
C VAL A 9 -22.40 -13.42 -19.64
N GLN A 10 -21.46 -12.48 -19.71
CA GLN A 10 -20.17 -12.59 -19.03
C GLN A 10 -20.03 -11.39 -18.12
N ILE A 11 -19.68 -11.67 -16.87
CA ILE A 11 -19.29 -10.64 -15.92
C ILE A 11 -17.92 -10.97 -15.39
N GLU A 12 -17.04 -9.98 -15.45
CA GLU A 12 -15.70 -10.04 -14.90
C GLU A 12 -15.53 -8.91 -13.91
N VAL A 13 -15.28 -9.27 -12.65
CA VAL A 13 -15.05 -8.33 -11.57
C VAL A 13 -13.56 -8.35 -11.24
N MET A 14 -12.89 -7.22 -11.47
CA MET A 14 -11.46 -7.10 -11.19
C MET A 14 -11.17 -7.35 -9.70
N SER A 15 -10.05 -7.99 -9.39
CA SER A 15 -9.60 -8.22 -8.01
C SER A 15 -9.02 -6.94 -7.40
N ALA A 16 -9.19 -6.77 -6.08
CA ALA A 16 -8.53 -5.69 -5.36
C ALA A 16 -7.05 -6.04 -5.17
N ALA A 17 -6.19 -5.03 -5.23
CA ALA A 17 -4.76 -5.20 -5.00
C ALA A 17 -4.21 -4.01 -4.21
N THR A 18 -3.24 -4.30 -3.36
CA THR A 18 -2.45 -3.30 -2.65
C THR A 18 -0.99 -3.63 -2.85
N ALA A 19 -0.23 -2.65 -3.34
CA ALA A 19 1.22 -2.71 -3.40
C ALA A 19 1.76 -1.51 -2.59
N ALA A 20 2.83 -1.75 -1.84
CA ALA A 20 3.48 -0.73 -1.04
C ALA A 20 4.99 -0.89 -1.15
N ASP A 21 5.67 0.21 -1.44
CA ASP A 21 7.12 0.32 -1.35
C ASP A 21 7.47 1.05 -0.06
N ARG A 22 8.33 0.43 0.74
CA ARG A 22 8.68 0.94 2.07
C ARG A 22 9.99 1.70 2.02
N VAL A 23 10.00 2.90 2.60
CA VAL A 23 11.22 3.67 2.82
C VAL A 23 11.86 3.23 4.14
N ALA A 24 13.17 2.95 4.10
CA ALA A 24 13.95 2.60 5.28
C ALA A 24 14.43 3.85 6.03
N ASN A 25 14.58 3.74 7.35
CA ASN A 25 15.23 4.78 8.15
C ASN A 25 16.68 4.96 7.68
N SER A 26 17.11 6.21 7.52
CA SER A 26 18.52 6.51 7.26
C SER A 26 18.99 7.67 8.12
N TYR A 27 20.25 7.58 8.56
CA TYR A 27 20.90 8.60 9.34
C TYR A 27 22.33 8.77 8.87
N SER A 28 22.75 10.00 8.60
CA SER A 28 24.13 10.34 8.33
C SER A 28 24.54 11.57 9.12
N VAL A 29 25.75 11.53 9.64
CA VAL A 29 26.35 12.64 10.37
C VAL A 29 27.81 12.76 9.96
N SER A 30 28.23 13.98 9.68
CA SER A 30 29.62 14.31 9.40
C SER A 30 29.94 15.68 9.97
N GLY A 31 31.16 15.86 10.42
CA GLY A 31 31.58 17.15 10.95
C GLY A 31 32.98 17.14 11.53
N SER A 32 33.48 18.34 11.76
CA SER A 32 34.78 18.63 12.35
C SER A 32 34.70 19.93 13.15
N GLY A 33 35.51 20.03 14.21
CA GLY A 33 35.55 21.23 15.06
C GLY A 33 34.31 21.38 15.94
N VAL A 34 33.54 20.31 16.16
CA VAL A 34 32.37 20.30 17.03
C VAL A 34 32.47 19.27 18.14
N THR A 35 31.90 19.61 19.29
CA THR A 35 31.59 18.68 20.36
C THR A 35 30.11 18.38 20.29
N THR A 36 29.73 17.11 20.44
CA THR A 36 28.33 16.70 20.37
C THR A 36 27.85 16.14 21.70
N THR A 37 26.56 16.28 21.98
CA THR A 37 25.92 15.71 23.17
C THR A 37 24.45 15.38 22.88
N ASP A 38 23.94 14.34 23.51
CA ASP A 38 22.51 14.00 23.54
C ASP A 38 21.75 14.74 24.67
N GLY A 39 22.42 15.67 25.34
CA GLY A 39 21.90 16.40 26.51
C GLY A 39 22.32 15.78 27.84
N THR A 40 22.80 14.54 27.85
CA THR A 40 23.25 13.82 29.05
C THR A 40 24.68 13.27 28.93
N THR A 41 25.08 12.87 27.73
CA THR A 41 26.35 12.21 27.43
C THR A 41 27.15 13.01 26.41
N ALA A 42 28.35 13.44 26.79
CA ALA A 42 29.26 14.14 25.89
C ALA A 42 29.92 13.17 24.89
N GLY A 43 30.19 13.65 23.67
CA GLY A 43 30.85 12.89 22.62
C GLY A 43 29.93 11.97 21.82
N VAL A 44 28.61 12.05 22.01
CA VAL A 44 27.62 11.24 21.28
C VAL A 44 27.24 11.91 19.97
N VAL A 45 27.42 11.22 18.85
CA VAL A 45 27.13 11.72 17.49
C VAL A 45 25.73 11.35 17.00
N GLY A 46 24.84 10.99 17.92
CA GLY A 46 23.46 10.60 17.65
C GLY A 46 23.37 9.30 16.86
N GLY A 47 22.17 8.99 16.38
CA GLY A 47 21.94 7.79 15.60
C GLY A 47 20.51 7.32 15.61
N LEU A 48 20.32 6.19 14.94
CA LEU A 48 19.09 5.42 14.96
C LEU A 48 19.08 4.53 16.20
N GLY A 49 18.14 4.79 17.10
CA GLY A 49 17.89 3.99 18.30
C GLY A 49 17.06 2.74 17.98
N ALA A 50 16.46 2.15 19.02
CA ALA A 50 15.61 0.97 18.88
C ALA A 50 14.47 1.22 17.89
N ALA A 51 14.13 0.19 17.11
CA ALA A 51 13.02 0.25 16.17
C ALA A 51 11.70 -0.13 16.87
N THR A 52 10.69 0.72 16.75
CA THR A 52 9.31 0.44 17.12
C THR A 52 8.48 0.45 15.86
N ASN A 53 7.77 -0.64 15.56
CA ASN A 53 7.02 -0.78 14.32
C ASN A 53 7.88 -0.47 13.07
N GLY A 54 9.16 -0.85 13.05
CA GLY A 54 10.05 -0.60 11.91
C GLY A 54 10.51 0.85 11.71
N VAL A 55 10.10 1.80 12.55
CA VAL A 55 10.67 3.15 12.62
C VAL A 55 11.70 3.19 13.75
N ASN A 56 12.91 3.63 13.45
CA ASN A 56 13.96 3.77 14.45
C ASN A 56 13.73 5.07 15.24
N ALA A 57 13.84 5.01 16.57
CA ALA A 57 13.84 6.22 17.38
C ALA A 57 15.00 7.13 16.96
N PHE A 58 14.71 8.39 16.65
CA PHE A 58 15.75 9.37 16.33
C PHE A 58 16.35 9.94 17.62
N THR A 59 17.67 9.85 17.77
CA THR A 59 18.38 10.49 18.89
C THR A 59 18.82 11.89 18.46
N THR A 60 18.13 12.91 18.96
CA THR A 60 18.51 14.31 18.74
C THR A 60 19.85 14.59 19.43
N ILE A 61 20.69 15.37 18.75
CA ILE A 61 21.99 15.80 19.29
C ILE A 61 22.18 17.28 19.09
N THR A 62 22.87 17.88 20.06
CA THR A 62 23.34 19.25 19.96
C THR A 62 24.82 19.22 19.60
N ALA A 63 25.21 19.98 18.59
CA ALA A 63 26.60 20.23 18.24
C ALA A 63 26.98 21.64 18.69
N SER A 64 28.08 21.78 19.42
CA SER A 64 28.68 23.05 19.82
C SER A 64 30.10 23.14 19.25
N GLN A 65 30.60 24.35 19.00
CA GLN A 65 31.99 24.52 18.60
C GLN A 65 32.92 23.95 19.69
N SER A 66 33.91 23.17 19.27
CA SER A 66 34.90 22.60 20.21
C SER A 66 35.80 23.68 20.83
N THR A 67 36.00 24.79 20.12
CA THR A 67 36.71 25.98 20.60
C THR A 67 36.00 27.20 20.05
N ALA A 68 35.63 28.13 20.93
CA ALA A 68 34.82 29.28 20.55
C ALA A 68 35.57 30.18 19.56
N GLY A 69 34.95 30.44 18.41
CA GLY A 69 35.51 31.32 17.37
C GLY A 69 36.36 30.58 16.33
N GLU A 70 36.59 29.28 16.49
CA GLU A 70 37.27 28.45 15.49
C GLU A 70 36.31 27.99 14.39
N ASN A 71 36.87 27.63 13.23
CA ASN A 71 36.11 27.07 12.13
C ASN A 71 35.49 25.72 12.53
N PHE A 72 34.20 25.55 12.24
CA PHE A 72 33.48 24.30 12.41
C PHE A 72 32.67 23.97 11.16
N GLN A 73 32.45 22.68 10.93
CA GLN A 73 31.57 22.16 9.89
C GLN A 73 30.77 21.03 10.53
N PHE A 74 29.45 21.06 10.44
CA PHE A 74 28.60 19.99 10.94
C PHE A 74 27.39 19.83 10.03
N THR A 75 27.11 18.60 9.64
CA THR A 75 25.95 18.24 8.84
C THR A 75 25.34 16.97 9.42
N GLN A 76 24.04 17.01 9.60
CA GLN A 76 23.23 15.87 10.02
C GLN A 76 22.06 15.75 9.06
N SER A 77 21.82 14.54 8.58
CA SER A 77 20.65 14.20 7.78
C SER A 77 19.96 12.99 8.39
N TYR A 78 18.63 13.08 8.50
CA TYR A 78 17.77 12.03 9.00
C TYR A 78 16.58 11.91 8.07
N LEU A 79 16.28 10.67 7.67
CA LEU A 79 15.05 10.31 7.00
C LEU A 79 14.33 9.30 7.88
N GLU A 80 13.14 9.68 8.33
CA GLU A 80 12.23 8.76 9.01
C GLU A 80 11.68 7.74 8.01
N GLY A 81 11.77 6.46 8.37
CA GLY A 81 11.23 5.37 7.55
C GLY A 81 9.76 5.09 7.83
N ASP A 82 9.18 4.15 7.07
CA ASP A 82 7.77 3.82 7.20
C ASP A 82 7.47 2.83 8.34
N ALA A 83 6.42 3.14 9.09
CA ALA A 83 5.90 2.27 10.14
C ALA A 83 5.28 0.98 9.56
N VAL A 84 5.49 -0.13 10.25
CA VAL A 84 4.86 -1.43 10.01
C VAL A 84 3.48 -1.41 10.67
N PRO A 85 2.40 -1.54 9.89
CA PRO A 85 1.06 -1.64 10.41
C PRO A 85 0.91 -2.85 11.34
N ASN A 86 0.26 -2.66 12.48
CA ASN A 86 -0.01 -3.72 13.46
C ASN A 86 -1.15 -4.67 13.01
N SER A 87 -1.83 -4.31 11.92
CA SER A 87 -2.91 -5.07 11.29
C SER A 87 -2.81 -4.96 9.78
N ALA A 88 -3.22 -6.00 9.05
CA ALA A 88 -3.29 -5.94 7.61
C ALA A 88 -4.20 -4.79 7.15
N PRO A 89 -3.77 -3.94 6.20
CA PRO A 89 -4.65 -2.95 5.60
C PRO A 89 -5.83 -3.66 4.92
N THR A 90 -7.04 -3.13 5.12
CA THR A 90 -8.21 -3.58 4.35
C THR A 90 -8.15 -2.97 2.95
N THR A 91 -8.75 -3.64 1.97
CA THR A 91 -8.85 -3.13 0.59
C THR A 91 -9.43 -1.71 0.57
N GLY A 92 -8.75 -0.75 -0.07
CA GLY A 92 -9.18 0.65 -0.11
C GLY A 92 -8.69 1.53 1.05
N ALA A 93 -8.04 0.96 2.07
CA ALA A 93 -7.40 1.73 3.13
C ALA A 93 -5.92 2.03 2.77
N VAL A 94 -5.50 3.27 3.02
CA VAL A 94 -4.11 3.69 2.86
C VAL A 94 -3.39 3.47 4.19
N SER A 95 -2.47 2.50 4.25
CA SER A 95 -1.51 2.36 5.37
C SER A 95 -0.53 3.53 5.42
N ASN A 96 0.16 3.68 6.55
CA ASN A 96 1.19 4.70 6.77
C ASN A 96 2.51 4.37 6.05
N PHE A 97 2.45 4.22 4.73
CA PHE A 97 3.59 4.04 3.84
C PHE A 97 3.79 5.29 2.98
N SER A 98 5.06 5.61 2.68
CA SER A 98 5.43 6.79 1.89
C SER A 98 4.92 6.72 0.44
N ASP A 99 4.84 5.53 -0.13
CA ASP A 99 4.19 5.29 -1.42
C ASP A 99 3.25 4.08 -1.34
N LEU A 100 1.98 4.31 -1.61
CA LEU A 100 0.94 3.31 -1.54
C LEU A 100 -0.06 3.50 -2.67
N THR A 101 -0.15 2.48 -3.53
CA THR A 101 -1.22 2.38 -4.50
C THR A 101 -2.20 1.30 -4.04
N SER A 102 -3.42 1.73 -3.74
CA SER A 102 -4.53 0.84 -3.38
C SER A 102 -5.61 0.95 -4.45
N THR A 103 -5.93 -0.17 -5.09
CA THR A 103 -7.06 -0.27 -6.01
C THR A 103 -8.23 -0.94 -5.31
N ALA A 104 -9.33 -0.22 -5.16
CA ALA A 104 -10.58 -0.83 -4.75
C ALA A 104 -11.14 -1.65 -5.93
N ALA A 105 -11.56 -2.88 -5.68
CA ALA A 105 -12.33 -3.64 -6.64
C ALA A 105 -13.79 -3.20 -6.62
N GLY A 106 -14.40 -3.16 -7.80
CA GLY A 106 -15.85 -3.13 -7.89
C GLY A 106 -16.43 -4.41 -7.29
N ALA A 107 -17.62 -4.31 -6.72
CA ALA A 107 -18.47 -5.47 -6.47
C ALA A 107 -19.76 -5.22 -7.23
N ILE A 108 -20.34 -6.25 -7.84
CA ILE A 108 -21.69 -6.12 -8.40
C ILE A 108 -22.68 -5.80 -7.26
N GLY A 109 -22.35 -6.20 -6.03
CA GLY A 109 -23.16 -5.97 -4.85
C GLY A 109 -24.50 -6.69 -4.98
N SER A 110 -25.60 -5.98 -4.73
CA SER A 110 -26.96 -6.47 -5.02
C SER A 110 -27.39 -6.27 -6.48
N GLY A 111 -26.49 -5.79 -7.34
CA GLY A 111 -26.76 -5.65 -8.77
C GLY A 111 -27.01 -7.00 -9.43
N ALA A 112 -27.97 -7.04 -10.34
CA ALA A 112 -28.29 -8.21 -11.14
C ALA A 112 -27.95 -7.92 -12.60
N ALA A 113 -27.21 -8.80 -13.28
CA ALA A 113 -27.20 -8.83 -14.73
C ALA A 113 -28.30 -9.81 -15.15
N THR A 114 -29.45 -9.28 -15.55
CA THR A 114 -30.61 -10.06 -15.98
C THR A 114 -30.80 -9.89 -17.48
N ILE A 115 -30.65 -10.97 -18.23
CA ILE A 115 -31.31 -11.13 -19.53
C ILE A 115 -32.74 -11.63 -19.23
N ASP A 116 -33.76 -11.38 -20.05
CA ASP A 116 -35.15 -11.90 -19.93
C ASP A 116 -35.68 -12.39 -21.30
N ASN A 117 -36.41 -13.52 -21.34
CA ASN A 117 -36.82 -14.37 -22.48
C ASN A 117 -35.73 -15.00 -23.39
N HIS A 118 -34.92 -15.95 -22.92
CA HIS A 118 -33.44 -15.91 -23.01
C HIS A 118 -32.94 -15.13 -21.83
N VAL A 119 -33.43 -15.58 -20.66
CA VAL A 119 -33.36 -14.86 -19.41
C VAL A 119 -32.17 -15.36 -18.64
N ILE A 120 -31.16 -14.56 -18.34
CA ILE A 120 -30.05 -14.98 -17.49
C ILE A 120 -29.92 -13.94 -16.40
N SER A 121 -30.35 -14.26 -15.17
CA SER A 121 -30.15 -13.42 -14.00
C SER A 121 -28.92 -13.88 -13.23
N VAL A 122 -27.91 -13.04 -13.17
CA VAL A 122 -26.71 -13.20 -12.34
C VAL A 122 -26.73 -12.14 -11.26
N THR A 123 -26.88 -12.57 -10.02
CA THR A 123 -26.84 -11.70 -8.84
C THR A 123 -25.60 -12.00 -8.01
N GLY A 124 -24.89 -10.96 -7.59
CA GLY A 124 -23.66 -11.10 -6.81
C GLY A 124 -22.42 -11.36 -7.67
N GLY A 125 -21.27 -11.03 -7.11
CA GLY A 125 -19.96 -11.07 -7.76
C GLY A 125 -18.97 -10.29 -6.91
N ASP A 126 -18.22 -11.03 -6.09
CA ASP A 126 -17.17 -10.47 -5.24
C ASP A 126 -15.91 -10.17 -6.08
N PRO A 127 -15.00 -9.30 -5.58
CA PRO A 127 -13.73 -9.03 -6.24
C PRO A 127 -13.01 -10.30 -6.70
N GLY A 128 -12.60 -10.33 -7.97
CA GLY A 128 -11.92 -11.50 -8.56
C GLY A 128 -12.85 -12.60 -9.10
N SER A 129 -14.17 -12.37 -9.09
CA SER A 129 -15.14 -13.33 -9.64
C SER A 129 -15.28 -13.21 -11.16
N SER A 130 -15.30 -14.35 -11.84
CA SER A 130 -15.73 -14.49 -13.22
C SER A 130 -17.02 -15.31 -13.27
N ILE A 131 -18.10 -14.74 -13.82
CA ILE A 131 -19.38 -15.42 -13.95
C ILE A 131 -19.80 -15.44 -15.41
N THR A 132 -20.05 -16.64 -15.94
CA THR A 132 -20.55 -16.86 -17.29
C THR A 132 -21.89 -17.59 -17.20
N GLY A 133 -22.94 -16.96 -17.71
CA GLY A 133 -24.24 -17.59 -17.90
C GLY A 133 -24.49 -17.80 -19.39
N GLN A 134 -25.05 -18.94 -19.76
CA GLN A 134 -25.29 -19.29 -21.16
C GLN A 134 -26.54 -20.15 -21.31
N TYR A 135 -27.39 -19.76 -22.25
CA TYR A 135 -28.58 -20.46 -22.69
C TYR A 135 -28.37 -20.88 -24.14
N VAL A 136 -28.55 -22.16 -24.45
CA VAL A 136 -28.49 -22.69 -25.82
C VAL A 136 -29.65 -23.66 -25.99
N THR A 137 -30.49 -23.46 -27.01
CA THR A 137 -31.56 -24.40 -27.36
C THR A 137 -31.56 -24.67 -28.85
N THR A 138 -31.86 -25.90 -29.25
CA THR A 138 -31.95 -26.27 -30.66
C THR A 138 -33.32 -26.88 -30.92
N LEU A 139 -34.07 -26.28 -31.84
CA LEU A 139 -35.37 -26.74 -32.32
C LEU A 139 -35.17 -27.49 -33.64
N SER A 140 -35.65 -28.72 -33.75
CA SER A 140 -35.72 -29.47 -35.00
C SER A 140 -37.18 -29.79 -35.33
N VAL A 141 -37.60 -29.52 -36.57
CA VAL A 141 -38.91 -29.84 -37.14
C VAL A 141 -38.66 -30.78 -38.32
N ASP A 142 -39.27 -31.96 -38.34
CA ASP A 142 -39.17 -32.90 -39.47
C ASP A 142 -40.16 -32.52 -40.59
#